data_AF-A0A3L7X9C5-F1
#
_entry.id   AF-A0A3L7X9C5-F1
#
_cell.length_a   1.000
_cell.length_b   1.000
_cell.length_c   1.000
_cell.angle_alpha   90.00
_cell.angle_beta   90.00
_cell.angle_gamma   90.00
#
_symmetry.space_group_name_H-M   'P 1'
#
loop_
_entity.id
_entity.type
_entity.pdbx_description
1 polymer ?
#
loop_
_entity_poly.entity_id
_entity_poly.type
_entity_poly.pdbx_seq_one_letter_code
_entity_poly.pdbx_strand_id
1 'polypeptide(L)' 'MARTPVVGGNWKMNTARSEAQDLLRDVRARLDGIAGAEVIVFPPAPWIADAAD' A
#
# COMPACT_ATOMS: atom_id res chain seq x y z
N MET A 1 -7.97 -17.19 20.20
CA MET A 1 -8.05 -16.59 18.86
C MET A 1 -6.63 -16.37 18.33
N ALA A 2 -6.37 -16.68 17.06
CA ALA A 2 -5.10 -16.33 16.43
C ALA A 2 -5.13 -14.84 16.02
N ARG A 3 -3.97 -14.16 16.07
CA ARG A 3 -3.83 -12.78 15.57
C ARG A 3 -3.91 -12.78 14.05
N THR A 4 -4.53 -11.75 13.47
CA THR A 4 -4.43 -11.46 12.05
C THR A 4 -2.99 -10.99 11.73
N PRO A 5 -2.28 -11.61 10.78
CA PRO A 5 -1.00 -11.09 10.30
C PRO A 5 -1.14 -9.69 9.70
N VAL A 6 -0.10 -8.87 9.86
CA VAL A 6 0.00 -7.53 9.27
C VAL A 6 1.25 -7.45 8.41
N VAL A 7 1.12 -6.95 7.18
CA VAL A 7 2.23 -6.72 6.24
C VAL A 7 2.29 -5.24 5.89
N GLY A 8 3.43 -4.61 6.21
CA GLY A 8 3.65 -3.18 6.00
C GLY A 8 4.67 -2.90 4.90
N GLY A 9 4.27 -2.14 3.87
CA GLY A 9 5.13 -1.69 2.78
C GLY A 9 5.61 -0.24 3.00
N ASN A 10 6.75 -0.05 3.66
CA ASN A 10 7.33 1.28 3.86
C ASN A 10 8.18 1.72 2.66
N TRP A 11 7.69 2.70 1.91
CA TRP A 11 8.36 3.20 0.70
C TRP A 11 9.52 4.14 1.01
N LYS A 12 9.63 4.58 2.27
CA LYS A 12 10.62 5.57 2.73
C LYS A 12 10.48 6.85 1.90
N MET A 13 11.59 7.46 1.50
CA MET A 13 11.62 8.64 0.64
C MET A 13 11.92 8.24 -0.82
N ASN A 14 11.17 7.27 -1.35
CA ASN A 14 11.28 6.83 -2.74
C ASN A 14 9.99 7.13 -3.50
N THR A 15 10.07 7.06 -4.84
CA THR A 15 9.05 7.33 -5.85
C THR A 15 8.87 8.80 -6.24
N ALA A 16 8.77 9.04 -7.53
CA ALA A 16 8.04 10.18 -8.08
C ALA A 16 6.52 9.94 -7.93
N ARG A 17 5.70 11.00 -8.04
CA ARG A 17 4.24 10.90 -7.87
C ARG A 17 3.60 9.88 -8.83
N SER A 18 4.03 9.83 -10.09
CA SER A 18 3.49 8.88 -11.06
C SER A 18 3.81 7.43 -10.68
N GLU A 19 5.03 7.15 -10.22
CA GLU A 19 5.44 5.83 -9.76
C GLU A 19 4.64 5.39 -8.52
N ALA A 20 4.35 6.34 -7.61
CA ALA A 20 3.47 6.10 -6.47
C ALA A 20 2.06 5.69 -6.91
N GLN A 21 1.45 6.45 -7.84
CA GLN A 21 0.12 6.15 -8.36
C GLN A 21 0.07 4.81 -9.09
N ASP A 22 1.09 4.49 -9.88
CA ASP A 22 1.20 3.20 -10.58
C ASP A 22 1.28 2.04 -9.57
N LEU A 23 2.13 2.18 -8.56
CA LEU A 23 2.30 1.17 -7.51
C LEU A 23 1.02 0.97 -6.68
N LEU A 24 0.29 2.04 -6.34
CA LEU A 24 -0.99 1.94 -5.62
C LEU A 24 -2.01 1.12 -6.41
N ARG A 25 -2.19 1.42 -7.69
CA ARG A 25 -3.13 0.70 -8.56
C ARG A 25 -2.76 -0.77 -8.69
N ASP A 26 -1.47 -1.06 -8.90
CA ASP A 26 -0.97 -2.42 -9.04
C ASP A 26 -1.13 -3.23 -7.74
N VAL A 27 -0.80 -2.64 -6.59
CA VAL A 27 -0.98 -3.28 -5.29
C VAL A 27 -2.47 -3.57 -5.04
N ARG A 28 -3.36 -2.59 -5.24
CA ARG A 28 -4.80 -2.78 -5.02
C ARG A 28 -5.39 -3.88 -5.89
N ALA A 29 -5.01 -3.92 -7.17
CA ALA A 29 -5.47 -4.93 -8.11
C ALA A 29 -4.95 -6.34 -7.75
N ARG A 30 -3.70 -6.46 -7.33
CA ARG A 30 -3.09 -7.76 -6.95
C ARG A 30 -3.58 -8.30 -5.61
N LEU A 31 -4.01 -7.42 -4.71
CA LEU A 31 -4.58 -7.80 -3.42
C LEU A 31 -6.08 -8.14 -3.51
N ASP A 32 -6.72 -7.92 -4.66
CA ASP A 32 -8.14 -8.21 -4.81
C ASP A 32 -8.43 -9.70 -4.61
N GLY A 33 -9.32 -10.01 -3.66
CA GLY A 33 -9.63 -11.38 -3.26
C GLY A 33 -8.64 -12.04 -2.29
N ILE A 34 -7.53 -11.39 -1.92
CA ILE A 34 -6.63 -11.90 -0.87
C ILE A 34 -7.25 -11.64 0.50
N ALA A 35 -7.34 -12.69 1.32
CA ALA A 35 -7.85 -12.64 2.69
C ALA A 35 -6.85 -13.23 3.69
N GLY A 36 -7.05 -12.96 4.98
CA GLY A 36 -6.26 -13.55 6.06
C GLY A 36 -5.00 -12.78 6.46
N ALA A 37 -4.77 -11.59 5.90
CA ALA A 37 -3.76 -10.64 6.36
C ALA A 37 -4.25 -9.19 6.15
N GLU A 38 -3.82 -8.29 7.02
CA GLU A 38 -3.95 -6.85 6.84
C GLU A 38 -2.73 -6.32 6.08
N VAL A 39 -2.94 -5.51 5.06
CA VAL A 39 -1.86 -4.92 4.26
C VAL A 39 -1.93 -3.41 4.33
N ILE A 40 -0.80 -2.78 4.66
CA ILE A 40 -0.68 -1.33 4.86
C ILE A 40 0.46 -0.81 3.97
N VAL A 41 0.22 0.30 3.26
CA VAL A 41 1.27 1.02 2.51
C VAL A 41 1.64 2.31 3.24
N PHE A 42 2.94 2.64 3.27
CA PHE A 42 3.45 3.89 3.84
C PHE A 42 4.19 4.68 2.76
N PRO A 43 3.48 5.46 1.92
CA PRO A 43 4.09 6.32 0.93
C PRO A 43 4.82 7.51 1.60
N PRO A 44 5.75 8.19 0.89
CA PRO A 44 6.22 9.51 1.30
C PRO A 44 5.05 10.46 1.58
N ALA A 45 5.20 11.36 2.55
CA ALA A 45 4.14 12.28 2.99
C ALA A 45 3.42 13.04 1.85
N PRO A 46 4.10 13.53 0.78
CA PRO A 46 3.43 14.19 -0.33
C PRO A 46 2.40 13.34 -1.08
N TRP A 47 2.54 12.01 -1.08
CA TRP A 47 1.69 11.08 -1.85
C TRP A 47 0.61 10.40 -1.01
N ILE A 48 0.44 10.78 0.27
CA ILE A 48 -0.60 10.20 1.14
C ILE A 48 -1.99 10.41 0.53
N ALA A 49 -2.25 11.58 -0.05
CA ALA A 49 -3.54 11.87 -0.68
C ALA A 49 -3.80 11.03 -1.94
N ASP A 50 -2.75 10.60 -2.66
CA ASP A 50 -2.90 9.70 -3.80
C ASP A 50 -3.25 8.27 -3.36
N ALA A 51 -2.97 7.90 -2.10
CA ALA A 51 -3.24 6.59 -1.50
C ALA A 51 -4.58 6.49 -0.76
N ALA A 52 -5.36 7.57 -0.71
CA ALA A 52 -6.70 7.56 -0.13
C ALA A 52 -7.73 7.10 -1.19
N ASP A 53 -8.53 6.09 -0.85
CA ASP A 53 -9.69 5.64 -1.64
C ASP A 53 -10.84 6.66 -1.58
#